data_AF-A0A2S8Q9K0-F1
#
_entry.id   AF-A0A2S8Q9K0-F1
#
_cell.length_a   1.000
_cell.length_b   1.000
_cell.length_c   1.000
_cell.angle_alpha   90.00
_cell.angle_beta   90.00
_cell.angle_gamma   90.00
#
_symmetry.space_group_name_H-M   'P 1'
#
loop_
_entity.id
_entity.type
_entity.pdbx_description
1 polymer ?
#
loop_
_entity_poly.entity_id
_entity_poly.type
_entity_poly.pdbx_seq_one_letter_code
_entity_poly.pdbx_strand_id
1 'polypeptide(L)'
;MKQRLKHLLKKWFPTIHPLPAKRLASWEKEILAVPPDIKDEETIKHVEILDYLDNRECHVRNTQRRARSIVLIPVTLGIISSLVLNVNDFIETWRAAEKNLLWYVNDAKKDYGEKFYLDPALPDFLKKYEYIAYDKEISLRKYLYYRYNHYRYSNDILVTDITFLLLYLLIIPPFVWAIFFLRRQAPLIIDRERQIFYTWYKGKAYAARYPQVGMGEKTNIFYLKVYGLDENNNLVGRGFIPNVSSYTFAFLSSGNDKALAVAFMVKFLLNGKEAVSKVDYKRRDPLIWWSKDKRPADLEAQIPLILAELDRLGPPDEDLSE
;
A
#
# COMPACT_ATOMS: atom_id res chain seq x y z
N MET A 1 2.03 19.10 -26.38
CA MET A 1 3.24 19.20 -25.51
C MET A 1 4.45 19.60 -26.37
N LYS A 2 4.97 20.84 -26.25
CA LYS A 2 5.99 21.40 -27.16
C LYS A 2 7.33 20.63 -27.07
N GLN A 3 7.96 20.30 -28.21
CA GLN A 3 9.25 19.59 -28.31
C GLN A 3 10.35 20.13 -27.39
N ARG A 4 10.36 21.45 -27.12
CA ARG A 4 11.31 22.13 -26.23
C ARG A 4 11.18 21.70 -24.75
N LEU A 5 9.96 21.43 -24.30
CA LEU A 5 9.69 20.89 -22.95
C LEU A 5 10.20 19.45 -22.85
N LYS A 6 9.92 18.60 -23.84
CA LYS A 6 10.49 17.24 -23.90
C LYS A 6 12.02 17.28 -23.87
N HIS A 7 12.66 18.22 -24.55
CA HIS A 7 14.11 18.34 -24.59
C HIS A 7 14.71 18.82 -23.26
N LEU A 8 14.11 19.82 -22.60
CA LEU A 8 14.54 20.28 -21.27
C LEU A 8 14.33 19.19 -20.22
N LEU A 9 13.17 18.53 -20.23
CA LEU A 9 12.85 17.43 -19.32
C LEU A 9 13.71 16.19 -19.53
N LYS A 10 14.04 15.84 -20.78
CA LYS A 10 14.99 14.76 -21.12
C LYS A 10 16.42 15.10 -20.69
N LYS A 11 16.79 16.39 -20.65
CA LYS A 11 18.09 16.86 -20.15
C LYS A 11 18.16 16.83 -18.62
N TRP A 12 17.07 17.14 -17.93
CA TRP A 12 17.03 17.17 -16.47
C TRP A 12 16.76 15.82 -15.84
N PHE A 13 15.99 14.99 -16.53
CA PHE A 13 15.64 13.64 -16.16
C PHE A 13 15.95 12.73 -17.35
N PRO A 14 17.24 12.46 -17.63
CA PRO A 14 17.57 11.41 -18.58
C PRO A 14 16.84 10.16 -18.11
N THR A 15 16.19 9.46 -19.03
CA THR A 15 15.27 8.35 -18.77
C THR A 15 15.81 7.21 -17.91
N ILE A 16 17.05 7.28 -17.42
CA ILE A 16 17.77 6.24 -16.67
C ILE A 16 18.74 6.83 -15.61
N HIS A 17 18.96 8.15 -15.51
CA HIS A 17 19.96 8.71 -14.57
C HIS A 17 19.33 9.46 -13.39
N PRO A 18 19.77 9.20 -12.15
CA PRO A 18 19.27 9.90 -10.97
C PRO A 18 19.56 11.40 -11.06
N LEU A 19 18.61 12.22 -10.61
CA LEU A 19 18.85 13.64 -10.36
C LEU A 19 20.09 13.82 -9.47
N PRO A 20 20.98 14.78 -9.78
CA PRO A 20 22.09 15.08 -8.88
C PRO A 20 21.51 15.58 -7.56
N ALA A 21 21.97 14.97 -6.48
CA ALA A 21 21.47 15.28 -5.17
C ALA A 21 21.96 16.69 -4.76
N LYS A 22 21.05 17.66 -4.80
CA LYS A 22 21.32 19.10 -4.66
C LYS A 22 20.19 19.78 -3.91
N ARG A 23 20.42 21.02 -3.48
CA ARG A 23 19.35 21.86 -2.92
C ARG A 23 18.30 22.14 -3.99
N LEU A 24 17.03 22.16 -3.59
CA LEU A 24 15.90 22.43 -4.48
C LEU A 24 16.05 23.80 -5.16
N ALA A 25 16.45 24.82 -4.40
CA ALA A 25 16.66 26.18 -4.92
C ALA A 25 17.79 26.27 -5.97
N SER A 26 18.74 25.34 -5.99
CA SER A 26 19.79 25.31 -7.04
C SER A 26 19.22 25.04 -8.44
N TRP A 27 17.96 24.60 -8.54
CA TRP A 27 17.26 24.31 -9.78
C TRP A 27 16.15 25.32 -10.08
N GLU A 28 16.04 26.39 -9.29
CA GLU A 28 14.91 27.33 -9.38
C GLU A 28 14.76 27.93 -10.77
N LYS A 29 15.85 28.45 -11.35
CA LYS A 29 15.84 29.10 -12.66
C LYS A 29 15.31 28.17 -13.73
N GLU A 30 15.79 26.93 -13.70
CA GLU A 30 15.36 25.86 -14.56
C GLU A 30 13.87 25.56 -14.35
N ILE A 31 13.45 25.34 -13.10
CA ILE A 31 12.07 24.98 -12.72
C ILE A 31 11.06 26.06 -13.13
N LEU A 32 11.41 27.34 -12.94
CA LEU A 32 10.58 28.47 -13.33
C LEU A 32 10.49 28.64 -14.85
N ALA A 33 11.46 28.13 -15.62
CA ALA A 33 11.41 28.15 -17.09
C ALA A 33 10.43 27.12 -17.68
N VAL A 34 9.94 26.16 -16.89
CA VAL A 34 8.85 25.26 -17.31
C VAL A 34 7.60 26.11 -17.61
N PRO A 35 6.89 25.91 -18.73
CA PRO A 35 5.68 26.67 -19.03
C PRO A 35 4.65 26.57 -17.88
N PRO A 36 3.89 27.64 -17.57
CA PRO A 36 2.76 27.57 -16.66
C PRO A 36 1.77 26.49 -17.11
N ASP A 37 1.33 25.68 -16.16
CA ASP A 37 0.34 24.62 -16.36
C ASP A 37 -0.75 24.79 -15.29
N ILE A 38 -1.51 25.89 -15.46
CA ILE A 38 -2.50 26.36 -14.49
C ILE A 38 -3.72 25.44 -14.56
N LYS A 39 -4.06 24.82 -13.43
CA LYS A 39 -5.15 23.86 -13.32
C LYS A 39 -6.48 24.53 -13.02
N ASP A 40 -7.51 24.11 -13.74
CA ASP A 40 -8.92 24.38 -13.42
C ASP A 40 -9.50 23.31 -12.49
N GLU A 41 -10.79 23.40 -12.19
CA GLU A 41 -11.51 22.52 -11.28
C GLU A 41 -11.51 21.04 -11.71
N GLU A 42 -11.43 20.77 -13.01
CA GLU A 42 -11.39 19.40 -13.53
C GLU A 42 -9.96 18.85 -13.48
N THR A 43 -9.01 19.60 -14.03
CA THR A 43 -7.61 19.18 -14.16
C THR A 43 -6.87 19.10 -12.83
N ILE A 44 -7.24 19.90 -11.83
CA ILE A 44 -6.62 19.85 -10.49
C ILE A 44 -6.85 18.50 -9.79
N LYS A 45 -7.98 17.84 -10.06
CA LYS A 45 -8.31 16.51 -9.50
C LYS A 45 -7.30 15.43 -9.92
N HIS A 46 -6.67 15.62 -11.08
CA HIS A 46 -5.68 14.73 -11.67
C HIS A 46 -4.23 15.01 -11.24
N VAL A 47 -3.99 16.05 -10.44
CA VAL A 47 -2.65 16.31 -9.89
C VAL A 47 -2.34 15.29 -8.79
N GLU A 48 -1.54 14.27 -9.14
CA GLU A 48 -1.27 13.11 -8.29
C GLU A 48 -0.50 13.45 -7.01
N ILE A 49 0.23 14.56 -6.95
CA ILE A 49 0.96 14.95 -5.73
C ILE A 49 0.07 15.64 -4.69
N LEU A 50 -1.11 16.11 -5.08
CA LEU A 50 -1.86 17.09 -4.31
C LEU A 50 -2.91 16.46 -3.39
N ASP A 51 -2.94 16.90 -2.13
CA ASP A 51 -3.99 16.59 -1.14
C ASP A 51 -4.82 17.83 -0.78
N TYR A 52 -4.18 18.99 -0.66
CA TYR A 52 -4.83 20.27 -0.35
C TYR A 52 -4.07 21.44 -0.99
N LEU A 53 -4.80 22.47 -1.42
CA LEU A 53 -4.28 23.71 -1.99
C LEU A 53 -5.20 24.87 -1.62
N ASP A 54 -4.63 25.94 -1.08
CA ASP A 54 -5.25 27.26 -0.99
C ASP A 54 -4.21 28.35 -1.32
N ASN A 55 -4.44 29.60 -0.91
CA ASN A 55 -3.50 30.70 -1.15
C ASN A 55 -2.23 30.65 -0.28
N ARG A 56 -2.23 29.88 0.82
CA ARG A 56 -1.17 29.86 1.83
C ARG A 56 -0.42 28.54 1.83
N GLU A 57 -1.12 27.42 1.80
CA GLU A 57 -0.57 26.09 1.95
C GLU A 57 -0.84 25.18 0.75
N CYS A 58 0.17 24.38 0.41
CA CYS A 58 0.04 23.24 -0.50
C CYS A 58 0.46 21.98 0.23
N HIS A 59 -0.45 21.00 0.33
CA HIS A 59 -0.19 19.74 1.01
C HIS A 59 0.08 18.66 -0.02
N VAL A 60 1.32 18.19 -0.02
CA VAL A 60 1.83 17.17 -0.92
C VAL A 60 1.70 15.80 -0.24
N ARG A 61 1.02 14.85 -0.89
CA ARG A 61 0.79 13.51 -0.33
C ARG A 61 1.91 12.52 -0.67
N ASN A 62 2.02 11.50 0.17
CA ASN A 62 2.91 10.36 -0.01
C ASN A 62 2.27 9.26 -0.88
N THR A 63 3.10 8.37 -1.44
CA THR A 63 2.77 7.21 -2.28
C THR A 63 1.93 6.15 -1.58
N GLN A 64 1.93 6.10 -0.24
CA GLN A 64 1.27 5.07 0.56
C GLN A 64 -0.21 4.85 0.21
N ARG A 65 -0.92 5.93 -0.14
CA ARG A 65 -2.35 5.83 -0.52
C ARG A 65 -2.53 4.97 -1.76
N ARG A 66 -1.70 5.17 -2.78
CA ARG A 66 -1.74 4.41 -4.04
C ARG A 66 -1.28 2.97 -3.81
N ALA A 67 -0.22 2.76 -3.03
CA ALA A 67 0.25 1.43 -2.67
C ALA A 67 -0.88 0.58 -2.05
N ARG A 68 -1.69 1.16 -1.16
CA ARG A 68 -2.83 0.44 -0.56
C ARG A 68 -3.96 0.18 -1.53
N SER A 69 -4.40 1.21 -2.27
CA SER A 69 -5.56 1.09 -3.14
C SER A 69 -5.31 0.18 -4.35
N ILE A 70 -4.07 0.16 -4.86
CA ILE A 70 -3.74 -0.57 -6.10
C ILE A 70 -3.14 -1.95 -5.80
N VAL A 71 -2.40 -2.11 -4.70
CA VAL A 71 -1.74 -3.38 -4.37
C VAL A 71 -2.43 -4.06 -3.20
N LEU A 72 -2.41 -3.43 -2.03
CA LEU A 72 -2.76 -4.12 -0.80
C LEU A 72 -4.22 -4.60 -0.76
N ILE A 73 -5.16 -3.73 -1.14
CA ILE A 73 -6.60 -4.07 -1.17
C ILE A 73 -6.87 -5.16 -2.23
N PRO A 74 -6.48 -4.99 -3.51
CA PRO A 74 -6.73 -6.02 -4.53
C PRO A 74 -6.08 -7.37 -4.21
N VAL A 75 -4.85 -7.39 -3.70
CA VAL A 75 -4.17 -8.63 -3.31
C VAL A 75 -4.91 -9.32 -2.16
N THR A 76 -5.33 -8.55 -1.14
CA THR A 76 -6.09 -9.12 -0.02
C THR A 76 -7.43 -9.69 -0.48
N LEU A 77 -8.15 -8.98 -1.36
CA LEU A 77 -9.39 -9.48 -1.96
C LEU A 77 -9.13 -10.76 -2.76
N GLY A 78 -8.03 -10.83 -3.52
CA GLY A 78 -7.64 -12.04 -4.25
C GLY A 78 -7.40 -13.23 -3.32
N ILE A 79 -6.69 -13.02 -2.20
CA ILE A 79 -6.43 -14.06 -1.20
C ILE A 79 -7.74 -14.52 -0.53
N ILE A 80 -8.62 -13.60 -0.16
CA ILE A 80 -9.93 -13.92 0.44
C ILE A 80 -10.81 -14.68 -0.55
N SER A 81 -10.88 -14.23 -1.81
CA SER A 81 -11.64 -14.93 -2.87
C SER A 81 -11.10 -16.33 -3.09
N SER A 82 -9.78 -16.51 -3.09
CA SER A 82 -9.15 -17.83 -3.17
C SER A 82 -9.55 -18.72 -2.00
N LEU A 83 -9.57 -18.22 -0.76
CA LEU A 83 -10.07 -18.97 0.40
C LEU A 83 -11.54 -19.38 0.21
N VAL A 84 -12.41 -18.45 -0.22
CA VAL A 84 -13.83 -18.74 -0.44
C VAL A 84 -14.03 -19.83 -1.48
N LEU A 85 -13.28 -19.79 -2.58
CA LEU A 85 -13.33 -20.82 -3.62
C LEU A 85 -12.88 -22.19 -3.10
N ASN A 86 -11.80 -22.24 -2.30
CA ASN A 86 -11.33 -23.48 -1.69
C ASN A 86 -12.36 -24.06 -0.70
N VAL A 87 -12.99 -23.21 0.11
CA VAL A 87 -14.06 -23.64 1.03
C VAL A 87 -15.27 -24.14 0.25
N ASN A 88 -15.64 -23.48 -0.85
CA ASN A 88 -16.76 -23.93 -1.69
C ASN A 88 -16.48 -25.29 -2.33
N ASP A 89 -15.30 -25.47 -2.93
CA ASP A 89 -14.86 -26.75 -3.52
C ASP A 89 -14.84 -27.88 -2.48
N PHE A 90 -14.36 -27.59 -1.27
CA PHE A 90 -14.40 -28.54 -0.16
C PHE A 90 -15.84 -28.96 0.20
N ILE A 91 -16.77 -27.99 0.30
CA ILE A 91 -18.19 -28.26 0.61
C ILE A 91 -18.86 -29.06 -0.52
N GLU A 92 -18.59 -28.73 -1.79
CA GLU A 92 -19.12 -29.47 -2.94
C GLU A 92 -18.61 -30.90 -2.95
N THR A 93 -17.31 -31.09 -2.70
CA THR A 93 -16.70 -32.42 -2.58
C THR A 93 -17.30 -33.22 -1.44
N TRP A 94 -17.56 -32.60 -0.29
CA TRP A 94 -18.23 -33.25 0.84
C TRP A 94 -19.65 -33.69 0.45
N ARG A 95 -20.47 -32.81 -0.13
CA ARG A 95 -21.83 -33.16 -0.55
C ARG A 95 -21.87 -34.27 -1.59
N ALA A 96 -20.92 -34.28 -2.53
CA ALA A 96 -20.81 -35.35 -3.52
C ALA A 96 -20.40 -36.68 -2.88
N ALA A 97 -19.44 -36.65 -1.96
CA ALA A 97 -19.02 -37.81 -1.20
C ALA A 97 -20.15 -38.37 -0.34
N GLU A 98 -20.90 -37.52 0.34
CA GLU A 98 -22.03 -37.90 1.17
C GLU A 98 -23.08 -38.69 0.38
N LYS A 99 -23.48 -38.21 -0.80
CA LYS A 99 -24.41 -38.92 -1.68
C LYS A 99 -23.89 -40.32 -2.05
N ASN A 100 -22.61 -40.41 -2.42
CA ASN A 100 -21.99 -41.69 -2.78
C ASN A 100 -21.92 -42.64 -1.59
N LEU A 101 -21.53 -42.13 -0.42
CA LEU A 101 -21.41 -42.92 0.81
C LEU A 101 -22.75 -43.48 1.26
N LEU A 102 -23.78 -42.65 1.31
CA LEU A 102 -25.14 -43.08 1.66
C LEU A 102 -25.70 -44.05 0.62
N TRP A 103 -25.36 -43.89 -0.66
CA TRP A 103 -25.71 -44.86 -1.70
C TRP A 103 -25.09 -46.24 -1.42
N TYR A 104 -23.79 -46.31 -1.12
CA TYR A 104 -23.14 -47.58 -0.76
C TYR A 104 -23.73 -48.22 0.51
N VAL A 105 -24.08 -47.43 1.52
CA VAL A 105 -24.74 -47.93 2.73
C VAL A 105 -26.12 -48.52 2.39
N ASN A 106 -26.90 -47.83 1.58
CA ASN A 106 -28.23 -48.31 1.18
C ASN A 106 -28.16 -49.57 0.31
N ASP A 107 -27.18 -49.66 -0.58
CA ASP A 107 -26.93 -50.85 -1.40
C ASP A 107 -26.51 -52.05 -0.54
N ALA A 108 -25.58 -51.85 0.41
CA ALA A 108 -25.21 -52.88 1.37
C ALA A 108 -26.39 -53.36 2.23
N LYS A 109 -27.28 -52.45 2.64
CA LYS A 109 -28.50 -52.80 3.37
C LYS A 109 -29.49 -53.61 2.54
N LYS A 110 -29.55 -53.35 1.24
CA LYS A 110 -30.42 -54.09 0.32
C LYS A 110 -29.97 -55.55 0.17
N ASP A 111 -28.67 -55.76 0.07
CA ASP A 111 -28.10 -57.08 -0.20
C ASP A 111 -27.90 -57.92 1.08
N TYR A 112 -27.53 -57.30 2.20
CA TYR A 112 -27.15 -57.99 3.44
C TYR A 112 -28.01 -57.61 4.67
N GLY A 113 -29.04 -56.76 4.48
CA GLY A 113 -29.97 -56.32 5.53
C GLY A 113 -29.49 -55.14 6.38
N GLU A 114 -30.35 -54.66 7.29
CA GLU A 114 -30.10 -53.46 8.13
C GLU A 114 -28.85 -53.55 9.00
N LYS A 115 -28.38 -54.76 9.30
CA LYS A 115 -27.16 -55.03 10.06
C LYS A 115 -26.09 -55.68 9.17
N PHE A 116 -25.94 -55.20 7.94
CA PHE A 116 -24.99 -55.73 6.94
C PHE A 116 -23.57 -55.94 7.49
N TYR A 117 -23.13 -55.06 8.39
CA TYR A 117 -21.80 -55.10 9.01
C TYR A 117 -21.57 -56.31 9.94
N LEU A 118 -22.63 -57.05 10.32
CA LEU A 118 -22.54 -58.30 11.06
C LEU A 118 -22.53 -59.54 10.16
N ASP A 119 -22.75 -59.37 8.85
CA ASP A 119 -22.79 -60.49 7.91
C ASP A 119 -21.36 -61.04 7.66
N PRO A 120 -21.09 -62.33 7.96
CA PRO A 120 -19.79 -62.94 7.73
C PRO A 120 -19.35 -62.93 6.26
N ALA A 121 -20.29 -62.85 5.31
CA ALA A 121 -20.03 -62.81 3.88
C ALA A 121 -19.82 -61.38 3.33
N LEU A 122 -19.87 -60.35 4.18
CA LEU A 122 -19.72 -58.96 3.74
C LEU A 122 -18.33 -58.69 3.14
N PRO A 123 -18.26 -58.19 1.89
CA PRO A 123 -17.00 -57.78 1.28
C PRO A 123 -16.24 -56.72 2.09
N ASP A 124 -14.91 -56.84 2.15
CA ASP A 124 -14.05 -55.94 2.95
C ASP A 124 -14.20 -54.46 2.58
N PHE A 125 -14.48 -54.17 1.31
CA PHE A 125 -14.67 -52.78 0.85
C PHE A 125 -15.97 -52.14 1.37
N LEU A 126 -16.96 -52.93 1.82
CA LEU A 126 -18.20 -52.44 2.44
C LEU A 126 -18.09 -52.32 3.96
N LYS A 127 -17.19 -53.08 4.62
CA LYS A 127 -16.96 -53.03 6.07
C LYS A 127 -16.67 -51.62 6.58
N LYS A 128 -15.93 -50.83 5.78
CA LYS A 128 -15.57 -49.45 6.14
C LYS A 128 -16.78 -48.51 6.29
N TYR A 129 -17.99 -48.88 5.88
CA TYR A 129 -19.19 -48.04 5.99
C TYR A 129 -20.00 -48.27 7.27
N GLU A 130 -19.59 -49.18 8.15
CA GLU A 130 -20.28 -49.46 9.42
C GLU A 130 -20.52 -48.18 10.26
N TYR A 131 -19.52 -47.31 10.36
CA TYR A 131 -19.57 -46.09 11.19
C TYR A 131 -20.61 -45.04 10.73
N ILE A 132 -21.18 -45.21 9.54
CA ILE A 132 -22.25 -44.38 8.95
C ILE A 132 -23.51 -45.18 8.63
N ALA A 133 -23.62 -46.44 9.06
CA ALA A 133 -24.71 -47.34 8.67
C ALA A 133 -26.12 -46.84 9.04
N TYR A 134 -26.23 -45.98 10.05
CA TYR A 134 -27.51 -45.42 10.52
C TYR A 134 -27.66 -43.91 10.25
N ASP A 135 -26.67 -43.30 9.60
CA ASP A 135 -26.70 -41.87 9.32
C ASP A 135 -27.63 -41.58 8.15
N LYS A 136 -28.49 -40.57 8.31
CA LYS A 136 -29.28 -40.00 7.20
C LYS A 136 -28.52 -38.89 6.48
N GLU A 137 -27.61 -38.24 7.19
CA GLU A 137 -26.71 -37.19 6.70
C GLU A 137 -25.34 -37.39 7.35
N ILE A 138 -24.26 -37.13 6.60
CA ILE A 138 -22.90 -37.36 7.08
C ILE A 138 -22.34 -36.06 7.64
N SER A 139 -22.21 -35.97 8.97
CA SER A 139 -21.58 -34.83 9.63
C SER A 139 -20.15 -34.56 9.12
N LEU A 140 -19.70 -33.29 9.19
CA LEU A 140 -18.35 -32.88 8.79
C LEU A 140 -17.27 -33.75 9.44
N ARG A 141 -17.40 -34.06 10.74
CA ARG A 141 -16.43 -34.89 11.46
C ARG A 141 -16.30 -36.30 10.85
N LYS A 142 -17.44 -36.93 10.53
CA LYS A 142 -17.46 -38.26 9.91
C LYS A 142 -16.96 -38.21 8.46
N TYR A 143 -17.22 -37.11 7.75
CA TYR A 143 -16.64 -36.87 6.43
C TYR A 143 -15.12 -36.71 6.47
N LEU A 144 -14.59 -35.90 7.38
CA LEU A 144 -13.14 -35.72 7.54
C LEU A 144 -12.47 -37.05 7.92
N TYR A 145 -13.09 -37.84 8.81
CA TYR A 145 -12.62 -39.18 9.12
C TYR A 145 -12.54 -40.06 7.86
N TYR A 146 -13.57 -40.05 7.02
CA TYR A 146 -13.56 -40.79 5.76
C TYR A 146 -12.50 -40.28 4.77
N ARG A 147 -12.46 -38.97 4.55
CA ARG A 147 -11.53 -38.31 3.61
C ARG A 147 -10.08 -38.59 3.97
N TYR A 148 -9.73 -38.59 5.24
CA TYR A 148 -8.34 -38.75 5.67
C TYR A 148 -7.91 -40.19 5.99
N ASN A 149 -8.84 -41.14 6.07
CA ASN A 149 -8.50 -42.56 6.31
C ASN A 149 -8.88 -43.51 5.16
N HIS A 150 -9.81 -43.13 4.28
CA HIS A 150 -10.40 -44.04 3.29
C HIS A 150 -10.37 -43.52 1.84
N TYR A 151 -10.06 -42.25 1.58
CA TYR A 151 -9.81 -41.78 0.21
C TYR A 151 -8.50 -42.35 -0.35
N ARG A 152 -8.42 -42.43 -1.67
CA ARG A 152 -7.16 -42.63 -2.36
C ARG A 152 -6.27 -41.41 -2.13
N TYR A 153 -5.01 -41.62 -1.73
CA TYR A 153 -4.06 -40.54 -1.36
C TYR A 153 -4.47 -39.73 -0.14
N SER A 154 -5.13 -40.36 0.85
CA SER A 154 -5.66 -39.66 2.03
C SER A 154 -4.62 -38.84 2.81
N ASN A 155 -3.38 -39.34 2.90
CA ASN A 155 -2.28 -38.63 3.55
C ASN A 155 -1.89 -37.35 2.79
N ASP A 156 -1.77 -37.44 1.46
CA ASP A 156 -1.43 -36.28 0.63
C ASP A 156 -2.53 -35.22 0.67
N ILE A 157 -3.80 -35.66 0.68
CA ILE A 157 -4.96 -34.79 0.83
C ILE A 157 -4.93 -34.08 2.19
N LEU A 158 -4.65 -34.81 3.28
CA LEU A 158 -4.54 -34.22 4.62
C LEU A 158 -3.44 -33.16 4.69
N VAL A 159 -2.25 -33.49 4.17
CA VAL A 159 -1.12 -32.55 4.13
C VAL A 159 -1.47 -31.31 3.31
N THR A 160 -2.12 -31.48 2.16
CA THR A 160 -2.54 -30.38 1.28
C THR A 160 -3.57 -29.49 1.96
N ASP A 161 -4.65 -30.07 2.50
CA ASP A 161 -5.73 -29.34 3.18
C ASP A 161 -5.18 -28.52 4.37
N ILE A 162 -4.33 -29.13 5.21
CA ILE A 162 -3.70 -28.44 6.35
C ILE A 162 -2.75 -27.33 5.88
N THR A 163 -1.97 -27.57 4.83
CA THR A 163 -1.02 -26.57 4.30
C THR A 163 -1.75 -25.33 3.82
N PHE A 164 -2.82 -25.48 3.03
CA PHE A 164 -3.62 -24.34 2.57
C PHE A 164 -4.32 -23.63 3.73
N LEU A 165 -4.88 -24.37 4.70
CA LEU A 165 -5.50 -23.77 5.87
C LEU A 165 -4.50 -22.91 6.66
N LEU A 166 -3.31 -23.43 6.96
CA LEU A 166 -2.26 -22.70 7.66
C LEU A 166 -1.76 -21.50 6.86
N LEU A 167 -1.63 -21.64 5.54
CA LEU A 167 -1.26 -20.55 4.65
C LEU A 167 -2.25 -19.37 4.74
N TYR A 168 -3.55 -19.65 4.67
CA TYR A 168 -4.57 -18.60 4.80
C TYR A 168 -4.59 -17.97 6.19
N LEU A 169 -4.47 -18.78 7.25
CA LEU A 169 -4.40 -18.29 8.63
C LEU A 169 -3.17 -17.41 8.89
N LEU A 170 -2.05 -17.70 8.22
CA LEU A 170 -0.83 -16.91 8.36
C LEU A 170 -0.87 -15.63 7.54
N ILE A 171 -1.41 -15.67 6.32
CA ILE A 171 -1.33 -14.56 5.36
C ILE A 171 -2.48 -13.55 5.52
N ILE A 172 -3.71 -14.00 5.75
CA ILE A 172 -4.86 -13.07 5.75
C ILE A 172 -4.78 -12.04 6.89
N PRO A 173 -4.49 -12.42 8.16
CA PRO A 173 -4.44 -11.47 9.26
C PRO A 173 -3.44 -10.31 9.06
N PRO A 174 -2.17 -10.50 8.66
CA PRO A 174 -1.25 -9.39 8.46
C PRO A 174 -1.66 -8.49 7.28
N PHE A 175 -2.26 -9.03 6.22
CA PHE A 175 -2.76 -8.24 5.10
C PHE A 175 -3.95 -7.38 5.50
N VAL A 176 -4.93 -7.96 6.20
CA VAL A 176 -6.07 -7.23 6.78
C VAL A 176 -5.56 -6.16 7.74
N TRP A 177 -4.67 -6.52 8.66
CA TRP A 177 -4.06 -5.55 9.58
C TRP A 177 -3.37 -4.41 8.83
N ALA A 178 -2.63 -4.71 7.77
CA ALA A 178 -1.91 -3.72 7.00
C ALA A 178 -2.86 -2.72 6.30
N ILE A 179 -4.03 -3.16 5.82
CA ILE A 179 -5.03 -2.28 5.19
C ILE A 179 -5.48 -1.21 6.18
N PHE A 180 -5.86 -1.61 7.39
CA PHE A 180 -6.49 -0.73 8.37
C PHE A 180 -5.49 0.07 9.22
N PHE A 181 -4.38 -0.56 9.63
CA PHE A 181 -3.53 -0.07 10.72
C PHE A 181 -2.15 0.43 10.29
N LEU A 182 -1.69 0.18 9.05
CA LEU A 182 -0.50 0.88 8.58
C LEU A 182 -0.75 2.40 8.71
N ARG A 183 0.22 3.12 9.27
CA ARG A 183 0.05 4.56 9.54
C ARG A 183 0.09 5.38 8.25
N ARG A 184 -0.82 6.35 8.14
CA ARG A 184 -0.75 7.41 7.11
C ARG A 184 0.36 8.35 7.48
N GLN A 185 1.40 8.39 6.67
CA GLN A 185 2.39 9.45 6.81
C GLN A 185 1.73 10.80 6.58
N ALA A 186 2.16 11.79 7.35
CA ALA A 186 1.75 13.17 7.18
C ALA A 186 2.05 13.64 5.75
N PRO A 187 1.25 14.56 5.20
CA PRO A 187 1.65 15.25 3.99
C PRO A 187 2.89 16.10 4.26
N LEU A 188 3.61 16.43 3.20
CA LEU A 188 4.59 17.52 3.21
C LEU A 188 3.84 18.81 2.92
N ILE A 189 3.86 19.73 3.88
CA ILE A 189 3.18 21.02 3.78
C ILE A 189 4.19 22.07 3.32
N ILE A 190 3.80 22.80 2.28
CA ILE A 190 4.52 23.94 1.76
C ILE A 190 3.77 25.18 2.26
N ASP A 191 4.34 25.90 3.22
CA ASP A 191 3.78 27.18 3.69
C ASP A 191 4.46 28.31 2.90
N ARG A 192 3.64 28.98 2.07
CA ARG A 192 4.08 30.06 1.20
C ARG A 192 4.50 31.30 1.98
N GLU A 193 3.77 31.69 3.01
CA GLU A 193 4.07 32.92 3.76
C GLU A 193 5.40 32.79 4.50
N ARG A 194 5.64 31.61 5.08
CA ARG A 194 6.87 31.32 5.82
C ARG A 194 8.04 30.88 4.92
N GLN A 195 7.78 30.55 3.65
CA GLN A 195 8.74 29.98 2.69
C GLN A 195 9.43 28.71 3.20
N ILE A 196 8.65 27.80 3.81
CA ILE A 196 9.16 26.56 4.41
C ILE A 196 8.42 25.33 3.90
N PHE A 197 9.11 24.20 4.00
CA PHE A 197 8.58 22.85 3.80
C PHE A 197 8.62 22.15 5.16
N TYR A 198 7.50 21.59 5.59
CA TYR A 198 7.46 20.87 6.86
C TYR A 198 6.53 19.66 6.83
N THR A 199 6.83 18.68 7.68
CA THR A 199 6.03 17.46 7.83
C THR A 199 6.25 16.90 9.23
N TRP A 200 5.58 15.80 9.56
CA TRP A 200 5.82 15.06 10.80
C TRP A 200 5.80 13.56 10.57
N TYR A 201 6.54 12.84 11.39
CA TYR A 201 6.56 11.39 11.34
C TYR A 201 6.79 10.81 12.71
N LYS A 202 6.00 9.78 13.07
CA LYS A 202 6.05 9.14 14.40
C LYS A 202 6.04 10.16 15.57
N GLY A 203 5.36 11.29 15.41
CA GLY A 203 5.26 12.34 16.42
C GLY A 203 6.46 13.30 16.52
N LYS A 204 7.43 13.24 15.60
CA LYS A 204 8.53 14.23 15.49
C LYS A 204 8.30 15.16 14.30
N ALA A 205 8.59 16.45 14.47
CA ALA A 205 8.49 17.44 13.40
C ALA A 205 9.75 17.46 12.52
N TYR A 206 9.56 17.82 11.25
CA TYR A 206 10.65 18.07 10.32
C TYR A 206 10.33 19.32 9.50
N ALA A 207 11.29 20.21 9.31
CA ALA A 207 11.15 21.45 8.56
C ALA A 207 12.45 21.80 7.82
N ALA A 208 12.31 22.61 6.77
CA ALA A 208 13.43 23.28 6.10
C ALA A 208 12.92 24.55 5.42
N ARG A 209 13.73 25.62 5.36
CA ARG A 209 13.45 26.73 4.46
C ARG A 209 13.66 26.27 3.02
N TYR A 210 12.96 26.89 2.09
CA TYR A 210 13.04 26.55 0.68
C TYR A 210 14.48 26.39 0.12
N PRO A 211 15.45 27.28 0.43
CA PRO A 211 16.83 27.10 -0.01
C PRO A 211 17.56 25.88 0.57
N GLN A 212 17.10 25.38 1.73
CA GLN A 212 17.73 24.29 2.48
C GLN A 212 17.17 22.92 2.10
N VAL A 213 15.99 22.86 1.48
CA VAL A 213 15.34 21.60 1.07
C VAL A 213 16.29 20.81 0.16
N GLY A 214 16.64 19.61 0.59
CA GLY A 214 17.40 18.68 -0.25
C GLY A 214 16.49 18.05 -1.29
N MET A 215 17.02 17.81 -2.48
CA MET A 215 16.32 17.13 -3.56
C MET A 215 17.24 16.05 -4.13
N GLY A 216 16.73 14.83 -4.24
CA GLY A 216 17.51 13.71 -4.75
C GLY A 216 16.64 12.66 -5.42
N GLU A 217 17.32 11.75 -6.10
CA GLU A 217 16.70 10.58 -6.69
C GLU A 217 17.57 9.34 -6.45
N LYS A 218 16.95 8.26 -5.96
CA LYS A 218 17.62 6.97 -5.76
C LYS A 218 16.76 5.85 -6.31
N THR A 219 17.30 5.01 -7.18
CA THR A 219 16.58 3.87 -7.76
C THR A 219 15.21 4.28 -8.36
N ASN A 220 15.18 5.37 -9.13
CA ASN A 220 13.98 5.97 -9.72
C ASN A 220 12.98 6.62 -8.71
N ILE A 221 13.32 6.65 -7.41
CA ILE A 221 12.54 7.28 -6.36
C ILE A 221 12.98 8.72 -6.17
N PHE A 222 12.11 9.65 -6.54
CA PHE A 222 12.28 11.06 -6.20
C PHE A 222 11.94 11.31 -4.72
N TYR A 223 12.78 12.06 -4.02
CA TYR A 223 12.53 12.44 -2.64
C TYR A 223 12.98 13.89 -2.36
N LEU A 224 12.31 14.50 -1.38
CA LEU A 224 12.66 15.78 -0.79
C LEU A 224 13.18 15.55 0.63
N LYS A 225 14.29 16.18 1.00
CA LYS A 225 14.89 16.05 2.32
C LYS A 225 14.57 17.30 3.15
N VAL A 226 13.98 17.06 4.32
CA VAL A 226 13.70 18.06 5.37
C VAL A 226 14.36 17.60 6.67
N TYR A 227 14.53 18.49 7.65
CA TYR A 227 15.36 18.20 8.82
C TYR A 227 14.56 18.30 10.11
N GLY A 228 14.93 17.55 11.13
CA GLY A 228 14.34 17.60 12.47
C GLY A 228 15.43 17.50 13.53
N LEU A 229 15.03 17.50 14.79
CA LEU A 229 15.95 17.28 15.91
C LEU A 229 15.70 15.90 16.51
N ASP A 230 16.79 15.17 16.79
CA ASP A 230 16.72 13.93 17.57
C ASP A 230 16.61 14.22 19.07
N GLU A 231 16.64 13.17 19.90
CA GLU A 231 16.54 13.30 21.36
C GLU A 231 17.74 14.01 22.01
N ASN A 232 18.86 14.09 21.30
CA ASN A 232 20.08 14.76 21.72
C ASN A 232 20.22 16.16 21.10
N ASN A 233 19.16 16.68 20.46
CA ASN A 233 19.17 17.93 19.68
C ASN A 233 20.14 17.93 18.48
N ASN A 234 20.51 16.77 17.97
CA ASN A 234 21.25 16.69 16.72
C ASN A 234 20.30 16.85 15.53
N LEU A 235 20.79 17.53 14.50
CA LEU A 235 20.07 17.69 13.25
C LEU A 235 20.01 16.36 12.50
N VAL A 236 18.79 15.88 12.20
CA VAL A 236 18.56 14.62 11.48
C VAL A 236 17.73 14.86 10.23
N GLY A 237 18.21 14.34 9.10
CA GLY A 237 17.51 14.43 7.83
C GLY A 237 16.43 13.38 7.65
N ARG A 238 15.35 13.75 6.97
CA ARG A 238 14.26 12.85 6.57
C ARG A 238 13.93 13.01 5.10
N GLY A 239 14.01 11.92 4.35
CA GLY A 239 13.47 11.82 3.00
C GLY A 239 11.95 11.68 3.02
N PHE A 240 11.28 12.56 2.27
CA PHE A 240 9.86 12.50 1.96
C PHE A 240 9.70 12.11 0.48
N ILE A 241 8.92 11.07 0.20
CA ILE A 241 8.67 10.59 -1.16
C ILE A 241 7.27 11.08 -1.60
N PRO A 242 7.18 12.14 -2.42
CA PRO A 242 5.90 12.62 -2.91
C PRO A 242 5.33 11.69 -3.98
N ASN A 243 4.01 11.61 -4.06
CA ASN A 243 3.32 10.77 -5.04
C ASN A 243 3.24 11.45 -6.43
N VAL A 244 4.36 11.49 -7.15
CA VAL A 244 4.50 12.22 -8.42
C VAL A 244 3.69 11.64 -9.58
N SER A 245 3.35 10.34 -9.53
CA SER A 245 2.46 9.68 -10.49
C SER A 245 1.66 8.56 -9.83
N SER A 246 0.69 8.00 -10.56
CA SER A 246 -0.08 6.82 -10.09
C SER A 246 0.78 5.60 -9.76
N TYR A 247 1.99 5.55 -10.32
CA TYR A 247 2.92 4.42 -10.20
C TYR A 247 4.18 4.73 -9.37
N THR A 248 4.23 5.87 -8.66
CA THR A 248 5.38 6.16 -7.78
C THR A 248 5.60 5.07 -6.74
N PHE A 249 4.52 4.46 -6.23
CA PHE A 249 4.62 3.35 -5.29
C PHE A 249 5.36 2.12 -5.84
N ALA A 250 5.37 1.95 -7.17
CA ALA A 250 6.01 0.85 -7.88
C ALA A 250 7.38 1.24 -8.46
N PHE A 251 7.89 2.43 -8.15
CA PHE A 251 9.15 2.94 -8.69
C PHE A 251 9.14 3.13 -10.20
N LEU A 252 7.97 3.43 -10.79
CA LEU A 252 7.78 3.59 -12.24
C LEU A 252 7.41 5.02 -12.64
N SER A 253 7.76 6.02 -11.82
CA SER A 253 7.54 7.42 -12.19
C SER A 253 8.50 7.86 -13.27
N SER A 254 7.98 8.55 -14.30
CA SER A 254 8.83 9.10 -15.35
C SER A 254 9.54 10.37 -14.88
N GLY A 255 10.62 10.72 -15.56
CA GLY A 255 11.29 12.02 -15.37
C GLY A 255 10.35 13.22 -15.54
N ASN A 256 9.43 13.13 -16.50
CA ASN A 256 8.43 14.16 -16.75
C ASN A 256 7.47 14.34 -15.56
N ASP A 257 7.01 13.24 -14.96
CA ASP A 257 6.12 13.30 -13.79
C ASP A 257 6.80 13.99 -12.60
N LYS A 258 8.06 13.63 -12.35
CA LYS A 258 8.88 14.24 -11.29
C LYS A 258 9.06 15.73 -11.54
N ALA A 259 9.40 16.12 -12.77
CA ALA A 259 9.61 17.52 -13.13
C ALA A 259 8.35 18.36 -12.97
N LEU A 260 7.20 17.85 -13.44
CA LEU A 260 5.92 18.54 -13.31
C LEU A 260 5.51 18.69 -11.84
N ALA A 261 5.76 17.66 -11.02
CA ALA A 261 5.53 17.73 -9.58
C ALA A 261 6.40 18.81 -8.91
N VAL A 262 7.71 18.82 -9.20
CA VAL A 262 8.64 19.83 -8.67
C VAL A 262 8.24 21.24 -9.13
N ALA A 263 7.93 21.41 -10.41
CA ALA A 263 7.50 22.69 -10.94
C ALA A 263 6.21 23.19 -10.31
N PHE A 264 5.24 22.31 -10.04
CA PHE A 264 4.03 22.66 -9.32
C PHE A 264 4.35 23.18 -7.91
N MET A 265 5.16 22.45 -7.13
CA MET A 265 5.51 22.82 -5.76
C MET A 265 6.24 24.17 -5.69
N VAL A 266 7.24 24.37 -6.55
CA VAL A 266 8.08 25.58 -6.54
C VAL A 266 7.34 26.80 -7.07
N LYS A 267 6.54 26.66 -8.15
CA LYS A 267 5.73 27.76 -8.65
C LYS A 267 4.66 28.19 -7.67
N PHE A 268 4.04 27.24 -6.98
CA PHE A 268 3.10 27.56 -5.90
C PHE A 268 3.77 28.40 -4.81
N LEU A 269 4.93 27.93 -4.33
CA LEU A 269 5.68 28.59 -3.27
C LEU A 269 6.09 30.03 -3.65
N LEU A 270 6.63 30.23 -4.85
CA LEU A 270 7.20 31.52 -5.26
C LEU A 270 6.14 32.46 -5.84
N ASN A 271 5.27 31.95 -6.69
CA ASN A 271 4.35 32.75 -7.49
C ASN A 271 2.90 32.68 -6.98
N GLY A 272 2.62 31.84 -5.99
CA GLY A 272 1.29 31.67 -5.40
C GLY A 272 0.38 30.70 -6.15
N LYS A 273 -0.83 30.53 -5.62
CA LYS A 273 -1.83 29.60 -6.15
C LYS A 273 -2.14 29.87 -7.63
N GLU A 274 -2.33 31.11 -8.02
CA GLU A 274 -2.71 31.49 -9.40
C GLU A 274 -1.69 31.06 -10.47
N ALA A 275 -0.44 30.77 -10.07
CA ALA A 275 0.57 30.23 -10.99
C ALA A 275 0.39 28.73 -11.29
N VAL A 276 -0.43 28.03 -10.51
CA VAL A 276 -0.61 26.57 -10.58
C VAL A 276 -2.07 26.14 -10.62
N SER A 277 -3.02 26.93 -10.10
CA SER A 277 -4.44 26.62 -10.15
C SER A 277 -5.32 27.86 -10.01
N LYS A 278 -6.50 27.82 -10.64
CA LYS A 278 -7.56 28.84 -10.52
C LYS A 278 -8.47 28.64 -9.31
N VAL A 279 -8.42 27.46 -8.67
CA VAL A 279 -9.35 27.07 -7.61
C VAL A 279 -8.61 26.55 -6.40
N ASP A 280 -9.24 26.68 -5.23
CA ASP A 280 -8.80 25.94 -4.05
C ASP A 280 -9.17 24.46 -4.23
N TYR A 281 -8.40 23.57 -3.63
CA TYR A 281 -8.60 22.15 -3.78
C TYR A 281 -8.41 21.41 -2.47
N LYS A 282 -9.31 20.46 -2.20
CA LYS A 282 -9.14 19.49 -1.13
C LYS A 282 -9.55 18.11 -1.63
N ARG A 283 -8.61 17.17 -1.61
CA ARG A 283 -8.87 15.79 -2.00
C ARG A 283 -9.68 15.11 -0.91
N ARG A 284 -10.65 14.29 -1.34
CA ARG A 284 -11.42 13.44 -0.41
C ARG A 284 -10.48 12.49 0.33
N ASP A 285 -10.66 12.43 1.64
CA ASP A 285 -9.94 11.49 2.50
C ASP A 285 -10.26 10.03 2.09
N PRO A 286 -9.28 9.11 2.18
CA PRO A 286 -9.51 7.70 1.90
C PRO A 286 -10.51 7.11 2.89
N LEU A 287 -11.45 6.30 2.40
CA LEU A 287 -12.53 5.71 3.21
C LEU A 287 -12.03 4.71 4.26
N ILE A 288 -10.95 3.97 3.96
CA ILE A 288 -10.43 2.90 4.80
C ILE A 288 -9.02 3.27 5.24
N TRP A 289 -8.91 4.04 6.34
CA TRP A 289 -7.63 4.40 6.94
C TRP A 289 -7.77 4.83 8.40
N TRP A 290 -7.64 3.88 9.34
CA TRP A 290 -7.90 4.14 10.75
C TRP A 290 -6.71 4.72 11.52
N SER A 291 -5.49 4.57 11.00
CA SER A 291 -4.29 5.09 11.66
C SER A 291 -3.63 6.21 10.85
N LYS A 292 -3.59 7.43 11.41
CA LYS A 292 -2.85 8.59 10.88
C LYS A 292 -1.63 8.86 11.76
N ASP A 293 -0.53 9.34 11.18
CA ASP A 293 0.60 9.80 11.97
C ASP A 293 0.17 10.95 12.87
N LYS A 294 0.47 10.79 14.17
CA LYS A 294 0.12 11.76 15.19
C LYS A 294 0.87 13.06 14.91
N ARG A 295 0.11 14.13 14.67
CA ARG A 295 0.66 15.49 14.61
C ARG A 295 1.26 15.83 15.98
N PRO A 296 2.53 16.29 16.06
CA PRO A 296 3.13 16.75 17.31
C PRO A 296 2.29 17.89 17.91
N ALA A 297 2.04 17.87 19.22
CA ALA A 297 1.23 18.89 19.87
C ALA A 297 1.92 20.27 19.89
N ASP A 298 3.24 20.24 19.92
CA ASP A 298 4.19 21.34 19.96
C ASP A 298 4.80 21.64 18.58
N LEU A 299 4.16 21.20 17.48
CA LEU A 299 4.67 21.38 16.11
C LEU A 299 5.08 22.83 15.80
N GLU A 300 4.23 23.80 16.14
CA GLU A 300 4.50 25.22 15.88
C GLU A 300 5.68 25.76 16.70
N ALA A 301 5.99 25.15 17.84
CA ALA A 301 7.15 25.49 18.66
C ALA A 301 8.43 24.78 18.17
N GLN A 302 8.31 23.54 17.69
CA GLN A 302 9.44 22.78 17.14
C GLN A 302 9.98 23.37 15.84
N ILE A 303 9.11 23.87 14.95
CA ILE A 303 9.53 24.37 13.63
C ILE A 303 10.59 25.48 13.75
N PRO A 304 10.38 26.58 14.51
CA PRO A 304 11.41 27.62 14.66
C PRO A 304 12.73 27.11 15.22
N LEU A 305 12.70 26.16 16.17
CA LEU A 305 13.91 25.57 16.77
C LEU A 305 14.72 24.78 15.74
N ILE A 306 14.04 23.93 14.96
CA ILE A 306 14.64 23.17 13.86
C ILE A 306 15.28 24.12 12.85
N LEU A 307 14.56 25.17 12.44
CA LEU A 307 15.04 26.11 11.44
C LEU A 307 16.25 26.91 11.95
N ALA A 308 16.24 27.34 13.22
CA ALA A 308 17.36 28.06 13.81
C ALA A 308 18.63 27.21 13.85
N GLU A 309 18.50 25.93 14.22
CA GLU A 309 19.64 25.02 14.25
C GLU A 309 20.14 24.66 12.84
N LEU A 310 19.23 24.50 11.88
CA LEU A 310 19.55 24.31 10.47
C LEU A 310 20.23 25.54 9.85
N ASP A 311 19.81 26.74 10.23
CA ASP A 311 20.44 28.01 9.84
C ASP A 311 21.86 28.13 10.44
N ARG A 312 22.07 27.62 11.67
CA ARG A 312 23.37 27.65 12.37
C ARG A 312 24.40 26.68 11.80
N LEU A 313 24.00 25.43 11.57
CA LEU A 313 24.90 24.36 11.14
C LEU A 313 25.03 24.27 9.61
N GLY A 314 24.06 24.82 8.89
CA GLY A 314 23.86 24.52 7.49
C GLY A 314 23.27 23.11 7.32
N PRO A 315 22.62 22.85 6.18
CA PRO A 315 22.14 21.53 5.89
C PRO A 315 23.32 20.59 5.55
N PRO A 316 23.40 19.38 6.12
CA PRO A 316 24.50 18.45 5.86
C PRO A 316 24.66 18.14 4.37
N ASP A 317 25.89 18.21 3.85
CA ASP A 317 26.22 18.00 2.44
C ASP A 317 26.54 16.53 2.10
N GLU A 318 27.02 15.73 3.07
CA GLU A 318 27.28 14.28 2.93
C GLU A 318 26.00 13.44 2.71
N ASP A 319 24.85 14.07 2.88
CA ASP A 319 23.60 13.44 3.26
C ASP A 319 22.60 13.38 2.09
N LEU A 320 23.04 13.77 0.89
CA LEU A 320 22.24 13.76 -0.33
C LEU A 320 22.56 12.52 -1.22
N SER A 321 23.67 11.83 -0.97
CA SER A 321 24.13 10.65 -1.72
C SER A 321 23.74 9.29 -1.13
N GLU A 322 23.14 9.24 0.07
CA GLU A 322 22.83 7.97 0.74
C GLU A 322 21.73 7.13 0.09
#